data_AF-A0A9D7TA91-F1
#
_entry.id   AF-A0A9D7TA91-F1
#
_cell.length_a   1.000
_cell.length_b   1.000
_cell.length_c   1.000
_cell.angle_alpha   90.00
_cell.angle_beta   90.00
_cell.angle_gamma   90.00
#
_symmetry.space_group_name_H-M   'P 1'
#
loop_
_entity.id
_entity.type
_entity.pdbx_description
1 polymer ?
#
loop_
_entity_poly.entity_id
_entity_poly.type
_entity_poly.pdbx_seq_one_letter_code
_entity_poly.pdbx_strand_id
1 'polypeptide(L)'
;MSDVRVMRARRFHTMEPGFPTAEAVAVRGDRILAVGSFDAVVAALGDAPFEVDDTLSDYVVLPGLMDQHLHPLLGAATLSMTVISTEDWVLPDHTAPAAHSPEEYLARLRAAEQAMPEGDSDGWLLTWGYHPLWHGPLDRAVLDQVSATRPIAVWHRSCHEIYLNSAAAHRAGVTAEWLATQSGHATSQVDIAAGHSWEAGFMDLVITRVATYMLPRDQLARGLHLLVAYLHQHGVTAINEPGLIMAVEPVDLYQEILGADDTPFTSTFLVDGRSQLSAGLDPPRSSPTRKH
;
A
#
# COMPACT_ATOMS: atom_id res chain seq x y z
N MET A 1 -18.66 -0.74 -35.07
CA MET A 1 -17.23 -0.92 -34.80
C MET A 1 -17.05 -2.36 -34.40
N SER A 2 -15.97 -3.01 -34.85
CA SER A 2 -15.76 -4.42 -34.49
C SER A 2 -15.37 -4.51 -33.01
N ASP A 3 -15.84 -5.55 -32.32
CA ASP A 3 -15.45 -5.88 -30.95
C ASP A 3 -14.06 -6.55 -30.89
N VAL A 4 -13.47 -6.88 -32.04
CA VAL A 4 -12.12 -7.45 -32.14
C VAL A 4 -11.13 -6.40 -32.61
N ARG A 5 -10.00 -6.31 -31.90
CA ARG A 5 -8.88 -5.46 -32.27
C ARG A 5 -7.62 -6.28 -32.48
N VAL A 6 -6.90 -6.02 -33.57
CA VAL A 6 -5.60 -6.61 -33.86
C VAL A 6 -4.54 -5.55 -33.60
N MET A 7 -3.85 -5.67 -32.47
CA MET A 7 -2.81 -4.76 -32.04
C MET A 7 -1.47 -5.18 -32.66
N ARG A 8 -0.76 -4.23 -33.27
CA ARG A 8 0.61 -4.43 -33.77
C ARG A 8 1.62 -3.69 -32.91
N ALA A 9 2.78 -4.30 -32.72
CA ALA A 9 3.88 -3.70 -31.98
C ALA A 9 5.22 -4.02 -32.63
N ARG A 10 6.28 -3.30 -32.24
CA ARG A 10 7.64 -3.63 -32.67
C ARG A 10 7.99 -5.06 -32.28
N ARG A 11 7.56 -5.46 -31.08
CA ARG A 11 7.64 -6.83 -30.57
C ARG A 11 6.75 -6.99 -29.35
N PHE A 12 5.95 -8.04 -29.33
CA PHE A 12 5.37 -8.58 -28.10
C PHE A 12 6.32 -9.65 -27.56
N HIS A 13 6.67 -9.57 -26.27
CA HIS A 13 7.23 -10.68 -25.51
C HIS A 13 6.08 -11.38 -24.79
N THR A 14 5.87 -12.65 -25.05
CA THR A 14 4.68 -13.38 -24.56
C THR A 14 4.95 -14.14 -23.26
N MET A 15 6.23 -14.42 -22.97
CA MET A 15 6.68 -15.39 -21.96
C MET A 15 6.17 -16.84 -22.18
N GLU A 16 5.60 -17.15 -23.34
CA GLU A 16 5.19 -18.50 -23.75
C GLU A 16 6.36 -19.19 -24.47
N PRO A 17 6.91 -20.31 -23.95
CA PRO A 17 8.04 -21.01 -24.56
C PRO A 17 7.84 -21.39 -26.04
N GLY A 18 6.61 -21.72 -26.45
CA GLY A 18 6.31 -22.05 -27.85
C GLY A 18 6.26 -20.84 -28.79
N PHE A 19 6.03 -19.64 -28.26
CA PHE A 19 5.84 -18.41 -29.03
C PHE A 19 6.46 -17.20 -28.31
N PRO A 20 7.77 -17.20 -27.98
CA PRO A 20 8.36 -16.25 -27.04
C PRO A 20 8.27 -14.78 -27.50
N THR A 21 8.09 -14.57 -28.81
CA THR A 21 7.88 -13.26 -29.40
C THR A 21 6.78 -13.28 -30.46
N ALA A 22 6.08 -12.17 -30.63
CA ALA A 22 5.07 -11.97 -31.67
C ALA A 22 5.10 -10.54 -32.25
N GLU A 23 4.46 -10.34 -33.39
CA GLU A 23 4.30 -9.05 -34.08
C GLU A 23 2.89 -8.48 -33.91
N ALA A 24 1.90 -9.35 -33.70
CA ALA A 24 0.51 -8.98 -33.52
C ALA A 24 -0.19 -9.83 -32.45
N VAL A 25 -1.19 -9.20 -31.80
CA VAL A 25 -2.10 -9.83 -30.84
C VAL A 25 -3.53 -9.42 -31.20
N ALA A 26 -4.42 -10.41 -31.35
CA ALA A 26 -5.86 -10.16 -31.46
C ALA A 26 -6.51 -10.22 -30.08
N VAL A 27 -7.31 -9.20 -29.74
CA VAL A 27 -8.05 -9.11 -28.48
C VAL A 27 -9.53 -8.88 -28.72
N ARG A 28 -10.36 -9.38 -27.80
CA ARG A 28 -11.79 -9.06 -27.67
C ARG A 28 -12.11 -8.90 -26.19
N GLY A 29 -12.53 -7.71 -25.79
CA GLY A 29 -12.68 -7.38 -24.38
C GLY A 29 -11.41 -7.68 -23.58
N ASP A 30 -11.51 -8.55 -22.59
CA ASP A 30 -10.45 -8.99 -21.68
C ASP A 30 -9.69 -10.25 -22.15
N ARG A 31 -9.96 -10.75 -23.36
CA ARG A 31 -9.42 -12.02 -23.86
C ARG A 31 -8.47 -11.81 -25.04
N ILE A 32 -7.33 -12.49 -24.97
CA ILE A 32 -6.45 -12.69 -26.13
C ILE A 32 -7.02 -13.85 -26.97
N LEU A 33 -7.28 -13.59 -28.25
CA LEU A 33 -7.81 -14.57 -29.20
C LEU A 33 -6.71 -15.27 -30.00
N ALA A 34 -5.67 -14.55 -30.39
CA ALA A 34 -4.55 -15.07 -31.17
C ALA A 34 -3.30 -14.21 -30.97
N VAL A 35 -2.13 -14.83 -31.09
CA VAL A 35 -0.81 -14.19 -30.95
C VAL A 35 0.13 -14.78 -32.00
N GLY A 36 0.90 -13.95 -32.70
CA GLY A 36 1.85 -14.43 -33.70
C GLY A 36 2.34 -13.35 -34.66
N SER A 37 2.69 -13.74 -35.89
CA SER A 37 2.83 -12.77 -36.98
C SER A 37 1.48 -12.17 -37.33
N PHE A 38 1.48 -10.98 -37.94
CA PHE A 38 0.23 -10.34 -38.35
C PHE A 38 -0.61 -11.24 -39.27
N ASP A 39 0.01 -11.87 -40.27
CA ASP A 39 -0.68 -12.76 -41.21
C ASP A 39 -1.28 -14.00 -40.50
N ALA A 40 -0.58 -14.58 -39.53
CA ALA A 40 -1.08 -15.72 -38.78
C ALA A 40 -2.28 -15.34 -37.90
N VAL A 41 -2.25 -14.15 -37.29
CA VAL A 41 -3.37 -13.62 -36.50
C VAL A 41 -4.59 -13.35 -37.37
N VAL A 42 -4.41 -12.69 -38.53
CA VAL A 42 -5.50 -12.45 -39.49
C VAL A 42 -6.09 -13.76 -40.00
N ALA A 43 -5.24 -14.75 -40.35
CA ALA A 43 -5.70 -16.07 -40.77
C ALA A 43 -6.49 -16.80 -39.67
N ALA A 44 -6.09 -16.67 -38.40
CA ALA A 44 -6.81 -17.27 -37.27
C ALA A 44 -8.19 -16.63 -37.03
N LEU A 45 -8.36 -15.34 -37.36
CA LEU A 45 -9.65 -14.65 -37.25
C LEU A 45 -10.62 -14.99 -38.40
N GLY A 46 -10.11 -15.42 -39.56
CA GLY A 46 -10.92 -15.75 -40.73
C GLY A 46 -11.74 -14.54 -41.21
N ASP A 47 -13.03 -14.76 -41.46
CA ASP A 47 -13.96 -13.71 -41.93
C ASP A 47 -14.51 -12.81 -40.81
N ALA A 48 -14.05 -13.00 -39.56
CA ALA A 48 -14.50 -12.15 -38.46
C ALA A 48 -14.05 -10.70 -38.69
N PRO A 49 -14.93 -9.69 -38.58
CA PRO A 49 -14.52 -8.30 -38.70
C PRO A 49 -13.55 -7.95 -37.57
N PHE A 50 -12.54 -7.13 -37.85
CA PHE A 50 -11.62 -6.60 -36.84
C PHE A 50 -11.12 -5.20 -37.22
N GLU A 51 -10.58 -4.48 -36.25
CA GLU A 51 -9.90 -3.20 -36.45
C GLU A 51 -8.41 -3.37 -36.15
N VAL A 52 -7.53 -2.85 -37.00
CA VAL A 52 -6.08 -2.87 -36.78
C VAL A 52 -5.70 -1.65 -35.94
N ASP A 53 -4.91 -1.88 -34.89
CA ASP A 53 -4.42 -0.86 -33.97
C ASP A 53 -2.88 -0.83 -33.99
N ASP A 54 -2.34 0.24 -34.55
CA ASP A 54 -0.91 0.44 -34.74
C ASP A 54 -0.27 1.32 -33.69
N THR A 55 -1.01 1.71 -32.64
CA THR A 55 -0.52 2.61 -31.59
C THR A 55 0.74 2.11 -30.89
N LEU A 56 0.96 0.79 -30.88
CA LEU A 56 2.12 0.17 -30.23
C LEU A 56 3.26 -0.17 -31.20
N SER A 57 3.18 0.22 -32.48
CA SER A 57 4.10 -0.22 -33.55
C SER A 57 5.59 0.04 -33.27
N ASP A 58 5.90 1.08 -32.50
CA ASP A 58 7.29 1.44 -32.13
C ASP A 58 7.72 0.88 -30.77
N TYR A 59 6.80 0.25 -30.03
CA TYR A 59 7.00 -0.19 -28.66
C TYR A 59 7.27 -1.70 -28.55
N VAL A 60 8.03 -2.07 -27.53
CA VAL A 60 8.14 -3.45 -27.07
C VAL A 60 7.13 -3.66 -25.96
N VAL A 61 6.25 -4.64 -26.14
CA VAL A 61 5.15 -4.94 -25.21
C VAL A 61 5.49 -6.19 -24.41
N LEU A 62 5.30 -6.15 -23.11
CA LEU A 62 5.51 -7.25 -22.17
C LEU A 62 4.18 -7.59 -21.51
N PRO A 63 4.02 -8.80 -20.92
CA PRO A 63 2.89 -9.08 -20.05
C PRO A 63 2.97 -8.12 -18.85
N GLY A 64 1.80 -7.67 -18.37
CA GLY A 64 1.74 -6.83 -17.19
C GLY A 64 2.32 -7.53 -15.96
N LEU A 65 2.90 -6.72 -15.06
CA LEU A 65 3.53 -7.23 -13.86
C LEU A 65 2.48 -7.76 -12.88
N MET A 66 2.80 -8.87 -12.22
CA MET A 66 1.95 -9.47 -11.19
C MET A 66 2.67 -9.38 -9.85
N ASP A 67 2.13 -8.60 -8.93
CA ASP A 67 2.63 -8.54 -7.56
C ASP A 67 1.93 -9.63 -6.72
N GLN A 68 2.69 -10.66 -6.35
CA GLN A 68 2.15 -11.83 -5.65
C GLN A 68 2.01 -11.61 -4.13
N HIS A 69 2.61 -10.55 -3.59
CA HIS A 69 2.60 -10.27 -2.15
C HIS A 69 2.61 -8.75 -1.94
N LEU A 70 1.41 -8.18 -1.87
CA LEU A 70 1.21 -6.77 -1.57
C LEU A 70 0.37 -6.62 -0.30
N HIS A 71 0.60 -5.53 0.45
CA HIS A 71 -0.28 -5.11 1.55
C HIS A 71 -1.01 -3.79 1.26
N PRO A 72 -2.18 -3.78 0.59
CA PRO A 72 -2.75 -2.54 0.07
C PRO A 72 -3.20 -1.56 1.14
N LEU A 73 -3.78 -2.01 2.26
CA LEU A 73 -4.11 -1.08 3.35
C LEU A 73 -2.89 -0.56 4.09
N LEU A 74 -1.84 -1.37 4.24
CA LEU A 74 -0.58 -0.88 4.79
C LEU A 74 0.01 0.18 3.86
N GLY A 75 0.05 -0.08 2.55
CA GLY A 75 0.45 0.89 1.54
C GLY A 75 -0.41 2.15 1.56
N ALA A 76 -1.73 2.02 1.65
CA ALA A 76 -2.65 3.15 1.74
C ALA A 76 -2.39 3.98 3.01
N ALA A 77 -2.17 3.33 4.15
CA ALA A 77 -1.86 3.99 5.40
C ALA A 77 -0.58 4.83 5.28
N THR A 78 0.51 4.26 4.77
CA THR A 78 1.78 4.98 4.62
C THR A 78 1.69 6.12 3.61
N LEU A 79 1.00 5.89 2.49
CA LEU A 79 0.77 6.88 1.43
C LEU A 79 -0.19 8.02 1.84
N SER A 80 -1.02 7.80 2.85
CA SER A 80 -1.92 8.83 3.39
C SER A 80 -1.26 9.76 4.42
N MET A 81 -0.02 9.45 4.83
CA MET A 81 0.75 10.21 5.81
C MET A 81 1.80 11.10 5.13
N THR A 82 2.38 12.03 5.89
CA THR A 82 3.56 12.76 5.39
C THR A 82 4.76 11.82 5.34
N VAL A 83 5.27 11.55 4.14
CA VAL A 83 6.45 10.69 3.96
C VAL A 83 7.74 11.48 4.21
N ILE A 84 8.54 11.01 5.17
CA ILE A 84 9.89 11.51 5.44
C ILE A 84 10.79 10.27 5.60
N SER A 85 11.32 9.78 4.48
CA SER A 85 12.08 8.53 4.38
C SER A 85 13.54 8.76 3.98
N THR A 86 14.31 7.69 3.77
CA THR A 86 15.73 7.74 3.40
C THR A 86 15.98 7.83 1.90
N GLU A 87 14.91 7.74 1.12
CA GLU A 87 14.89 7.66 -0.33
C GLU A 87 13.76 8.51 -0.89
N ASP A 88 13.86 8.94 -2.14
CA ASP A 88 12.79 9.70 -2.78
C ASP A 88 11.58 8.79 -3.00
N TRP A 89 10.43 9.24 -2.55
CA TRP A 89 9.16 8.60 -2.83
C TRP A 89 8.49 9.32 -3.98
N VAL A 90 8.66 8.80 -5.19
CA VAL A 90 8.06 9.34 -6.42
C VAL A 90 6.65 8.79 -6.54
N LEU A 91 5.66 9.59 -6.13
CA LEU A 91 4.25 9.24 -6.13
C LEU A 91 3.55 9.82 -7.38
N PRO A 92 2.34 9.33 -7.73
CA PRO A 92 1.63 9.78 -8.92
C PRO A 92 1.36 11.30 -8.96
N ASP A 93 1.16 11.92 -7.80
CA ASP A 93 0.76 13.32 -7.66
C ASP A 93 1.91 14.24 -7.16
N HIS A 94 2.93 13.70 -6.51
CA HIS A 94 4.06 14.45 -6.00
C HIS A 94 5.30 13.58 -5.77
N THR A 95 6.43 14.19 -5.42
CA THR A 95 7.60 13.46 -4.90
C THR A 95 7.86 13.93 -3.47
N ALA A 96 7.94 12.98 -2.54
CA ALA A 96 8.43 13.25 -1.19
C ALA A 96 9.95 13.03 -1.16
N PRO A 97 10.76 14.10 -1.02
CA PRO A 97 12.21 14.00 -1.14
C PRO A 97 12.84 13.36 0.11
N ALA A 98 13.84 12.53 -0.13
CA ALA A 98 14.61 11.81 0.89
C ALA A 98 15.22 12.73 1.95
N ALA A 99 15.17 12.34 3.22
CA ALA A 99 15.99 12.92 4.29
C ALA A 99 17.26 12.10 4.50
N HIS A 100 18.42 12.71 4.25
CA HIS A 100 19.71 12.02 4.28
C HIS A 100 20.51 12.21 5.58
N SER A 101 19.99 13.02 6.50
CA SER A 101 20.62 13.27 7.81
C SER A 101 19.59 13.52 8.91
N PRO A 102 20.00 13.47 10.19
CA PRO A 102 19.14 13.85 11.31
C PRO A 102 18.61 15.29 11.23
N GLU A 103 19.47 16.24 10.84
CA GLU A 103 19.10 17.65 10.69
C GLU A 103 18.07 17.84 9.58
N GLU A 104 18.27 17.15 8.47
CA GLU A 104 17.37 17.13 7.33
C GLU A 104 16.00 16.52 7.67
N TYR A 105 15.99 15.42 8.43
CA TYR A 105 14.76 14.78 8.89
C TYR A 105 13.96 15.74 9.78
N LEU A 106 14.60 16.32 10.80
CA LEU A 106 13.95 17.27 11.71
C LEU A 106 13.51 18.56 10.99
N ALA A 107 14.26 19.04 10.00
CA ALA A 107 13.85 20.18 9.19
C ALA A 107 12.57 19.89 8.41
N ARG A 108 12.47 18.72 7.77
CA ARG A 108 11.25 18.28 7.06
C ARG A 108 10.08 18.07 8.00
N LEU A 109 10.31 17.49 9.17
CA LEU A 109 9.26 17.29 10.18
C LEU A 109 8.69 18.63 10.67
N ARG A 110 9.55 19.63 10.94
CA ARG A 110 9.12 20.99 11.29
C ARG A 110 8.38 21.68 10.15
N ALA A 111 8.85 21.53 8.91
CA ALA A 111 8.17 22.11 7.75
C ALA A 111 6.77 21.51 7.55
N ALA A 112 6.63 20.19 7.73
CA ALA A 112 5.33 19.51 7.67
C ALA A 112 4.38 20.00 8.78
N GLU A 113 4.89 20.19 9.99
CA GLU A 113 4.14 20.76 11.12
C GLU A 113 3.63 22.17 10.83
N GLN A 114 4.49 23.02 10.26
CA GLN A 114 4.17 24.41 9.93
C GLN A 114 3.20 24.55 8.75
N ALA A 115 3.21 23.59 7.82
CA ALA A 115 2.32 23.58 6.67
C ALA A 115 0.88 23.17 7.03
N MET A 116 0.65 22.61 8.22
CA MET A 116 -0.70 22.24 8.66
C MET A 116 -1.54 23.48 8.98
N PRO A 117 -2.84 23.49 8.63
CA PRO A 117 -3.74 24.61 8.93
C PRO A 117 -3.77 24.98 10.42
N GLU A 118 -3.74 26.28 10.72
CA GLU A 118 -3.93 26.78 12.08
C GLU A 118 -5.39 26.55 12.52
N GLY A 119 -5.59 26.14 13.78
CA GLY A 119 -6.92 25.94 14.36
C GLY A 119 -7.56 24.57 14.09
N ASP A 120 -6.89 23.69 13.33
CA ASP A 120 -7.25 22.26 13.27
C ASP A 120 -6.77 21.57 14.55
N SER A 121 -7.48 21.81 15.65
CA SER A 121 -7.19 21.18 16.92
C SER A 121 -7.40 19.67 16.90
N ASP A 122 -8.01 19.11 15.85
CA ASP A 122 -8.18 17.67 15.66
C ASP A 122 -7.04 17.01 14.85
N GLY A 123 -6.30 17.81 14.07
CA GLY A 123 -5.27 17.37 13.11
C GLY A 123 -3.95 16.90 13.72
N TRP A 124 -3.78 15.59 13.78
CA TRP A 124 -2.49 14.95 14.07
C TRP A 124 -1.52 15.18 12.91
N LEU A 125 -0.27 15.51 13.22
CA LEU A 125 0.83 15.34 12.26
C LEU A 125 1.26 13.87 12.28
N LEU A 126 0.90 13.16 11.23
CA LEU A 126 1.29 11.76 11.02
C LEU A 126 2.39 11.70 9.99
N THR A 127 3.50 11.05 10.35
CA THR A 127 4.60 10.84 9.43
C THR A 127 5.00 9.37 9.35
N TRP A 128 5.53 8.97 8.20
CA TRP A 128 6.06 7.63 7.97
C TRP A 128 7.43 7.70 7.29
N GLY A 129 8.28 6.71 7.53
CA GLY A 129 9.58 6.55 6.85
C GLY A 129 10.80 6.76 7.75
N TYR A 130 10.59 7.17 9.01
CA TYR A 130 11.67 7.39 9.98
C TYR A 130 12.47 6.12 10.26
N HIS A 131 13.80 6.26 10.39
CA HIS A 131 14.69 5.22 10.89
C HIS A 131 15.95 5.80 11.56
N PRO A 132 16.29 5.38 12.79
CA PRO A 132 17.33 6.02 13.60
C PRO A 132 18.73 5.94 12.98
N LEU A 133 19.01 4.89 12.20
CA LEU A 133 20.31 4.73 11.52
C LEU A 133 20.65 5.90 10.57
N TRP A 134 19.65 6.52 9.96
CA TRP A 134 19.83 7.64 9.01
C TRP A 134 19.35 8.97 9.58
N HIS A 135 18.29 8.95 10.37
CA HIS A 135 17.62 10.15 10.88
C HIS A 135 18.01 10.51 12.31
N GLY A 136 18.93 9.75 12.92
CA GLY A 136 19.39 9.98 14.29
C GLY A 136 18.35 9.59 15.34
N PRO A 137 18.66 9.76 16.64
CA PRO A 137 17.74 9.42 17.70
C PRO A 137 16.53 10.37 17.72
N LEU A 138 15.36 9.81 18.02
CA LEU A 138 14.11 10.53 18.18
C LEU A 138 13.47 10.10 19.50
N ASP A 139 12.98 11.07 20.26
CA ASP A 139 12.20 10.84 21.46
C ASP A 139 11.13 11.93 21.60
N ARG A 140 10.28 11.76 22.61
CA ARG A 140 9.21 12.69 22.96
C ARG A 140 9.72 14.12 23.17
N ALA A 141 10.88 14.32 23.78
CA ALA A 141 11.42 15.65 24.05
C ALA A 141 11.85 16.37 22.77
N VAL A 142 12.38 15.62 21.79
CA VAL A 142 12.67 16.16 20.45
C VAL A 142 11.38 16.51 19.71
N LEU A 143 10.36 15.65 19.78
CA LEU A 143 9.07 15.92 19.14
C LEU A 143 8.32 17.09 19.79
N ASP A 144 8.40 17.25 21.11
CA ASP A 144 7.82 18.40 21.84
C ASP A 144 8.47 19.74 21.44
N GLN A 145 9.73 19.72 20.98
CA GLN A 145 10.39 20.90 20.39
C GLN A 145 9.92 21.21 18.97
N VAL A 146 9.37 20.22 18.25
CA VAL A 146 8.71 20.45 16.96
C VAL A 146 7.36 21.11 17.20
N SER A 147 6.56 20.55 18.12
CA SER A 147 5.32 21.17 18.57
C SER A 147 4.95 20.72 19.99
N ALA A 148 4.67 21.70 20.85
CA ALA A 148 4.21 21.43 22.22
C ALA A 148 2.69 21.17 22.30
N THR A 149 1.93 21.55 21.27
CA THR A 149 0.46 21.53 21.29
C THR A 149 -0.14 20.60 20.24
N ARG A 150 0.51 20.46 19.06
CA ARG A 150 0.00 19.59 18.00
C ARG A 150 0.36 18.14 18.33
N PRO A 151 -0.60 17.18 18.31
CA PRO A 151 -0.28 15.76 18.36
C PRO A 151 0.62 15.35 17.19
N ILE A 152 1.78 14.76 17.49
CA ILE A 152 2.70 14.22 16.47
C ILE A 152 2.86 12.72 16.72
N ALA A 153 2.66 11.94 15.65
CA ALA A 153 3.02 10.54 15.60
C ALA A 153 3.98 10.26 14.44
N VAL A 154 5.14 9.71 14.78
CA VAL A 154 6.13 9.26 13.81
C VAL A 154 6.09 7.74 13.76
N TRP A 155 5.57 7.21 12.67
CA TRP A 155 5.53 5.77 12.42
C TRP A 155 6.85 5.32 11.79
N HIS A 156 7.51 4.38 12.45
CA HIS A 156 8.80 3.88 12.01
C HIS A 156 8.66 3.06 10.73
N ARG A 157 9.65 3.10 9.84
CA ARG A 157 9.59 2.42 8.53
C ARG A 157 9.42 0.90 8.61
N SER A 158 9.76 0.28 9.75
CA SER A 158 9.48 -1.15 9.99
C SER A 158 7.99 -1.45 10.14
N CYS A 159 7.15 -0.42 10.33
CA CYS A 159 5.74 -0.52 10.73
C CYS A 159 5.49 -1.09 12.13
N HIS A 160 6.55 -1.46 12.86
CA HIS A 160 6.47 -2.11 14.17
C HIS A 160 6.77 -1.16 15.35
N GLU A 161 7.07 0.11 15.08
CA GLU A 161 7.37 1.08 16.13
C GLU A 161 6.72 2.42 15.88
N ILE A 162 6.39 3.12 16.96
CA ILE A 162 5.82 4.47 16.89
C ILE A 162 6.43 5.37 17.94
N TYR A 163 6.62 6.65 17.60
CA TYR A 163 7.05 7.70 18.50
C TYR A 163 5.95 8.76 18.60
N LEU A 164 5.61 9.14 19.83
CA LEU A 164 4.56 10.09 20.15
C LEU A 164 5.14 11.26 20.94
N ASN A 165 4.74 12.47 20.59
CA ASN A 165 4.99 13.63 21.46
C ASN A 165 4.03 13.66 22.66
N SER A 166 4.22 14.59 23.59
CA SER A 166 3.40 14.69 24.80
C SER A 166 1.92 14.95 24.48
N ALA A 167 1.64 15.79 23.47
CA ALA A 167 0.27 16.08 23.03
C ALA A 167 -0.44 14.84 22.47
N ALA A 168 0.24 14.04 21.63
CA ALA A 168 -0.28 12.80 21.07
C ALA A 168 -0.51 11.74 22.14
N ALA A 169 0.46 11.52 23.03
CA ALA A 169 0.35 10.55 24.11
C ALA A 169 -0.83 10.87 25.04
N HIS A 170 -0.98 12.13 25.44
CA HIS A 170 -2.10 12.59 26.26
C HIS A 170 -3.45 12.36 25.54
N ARG A 171 -3.55 12.76 24.26
CA ARG A 171 -4.79 12.64 23.49
C ARG A 171 -5.19 11.19 23.22
N ALA A 172 -4.23 10.31 22.99
CA ALA A 172 -4.48 8.88 22.83
C ALA A 172 -4.68 8.15 24.17
N GLY A 173 -4.46 8.82 25.31
CA GLY A 173 -4.51 8.19 26.63
C GLY A 173 -3.38 7.18 26.87
N VAL A 174 -2.26 7.34 26.16
CA VAL A 174 -1.03 6.54 26.33
C VAL A 174 -0.23 7.16 27.48
N THR A 175 -0.67 6.90 28.71
CA THR A 175 -0.08 7.45 29.94
C THR A 175 0.55 6.35 30.80
N ALA A 176 1.40 6.73 31.76
CA ALA A 176 1.93 5.79 32.74
C ALA A 176 0.82 5.10 33.57
N GLU A 177 -0.25 5.83 33.87
CA GLU A 177 -1.43 5.31 34.58
C GLU A 177 -2.14 4.26 33.73
N TRP A 178 -2.35 4.54 32.44
CA TRP A 178 -2.92 3.55 31.52
C TRP A 178 -2.01 2.32 31.41
N LEU A 179 -0.71 2.50 31.19
CA LEU A 179 0.23 1.38 31.06
C LEU A 179 0.26 0.51 32.31
N ALA A 180 0.13 1.10 33.51
CA ALA A 180 0.05 0.37 34.77
C ALA A 180 -1.21 -0.51 34.91
N THR A 181 -2.26 -0.25 34.12
CA THR A 181 -3.44 -1.12 34.05
C THR A 181 -3.28 -2.29 33.07
N GLN A 182 -2.23 -2.27 32.24
CA GLN A 182 -1.94 -3.33 31.28
C GLN A 182 -1.06 -4.42 31.92
N SER A 183 -1.00 -5.59 31.29
CA SER A 183 -0.17 -6.71 31.77
C SER A 183 0.37 -7.52 30.60
N GLY A 184 1.38 -8.38 30.86
CA GLY A 184 2.03 -9.19 29.84
C GLY A 184 3.28 -8.55 29.24
N HIS A 185 3.98 -9.29 28.38
CA HIS A 185 5.30 -8.90 27.88
C HIS A 185 5.28 -7.60 27.06
N ALA A 186 4.16 -7.28 26.40
CA ALA A 186 3.99 -6.06 25.62
C ALA A 186 4.23 -4.79 26.45
N THR A 187 3.95 -4.80 27.76
CA THR A 187 4.18 -3.66 28.66
C THR A 187 5.65 -3.25 28.76
N SER A 188 6.58 -4.19 28.61
CA SER A 188 8.03 -3.91 28.60
C SER A 188 8.53 -3.26 27.32
N GLN A 189 7.67 -3.17 26.30
CA GLN A 189 7.97 -2.62 24.98
C GLN A 189 7.26 -1.27 24.73
N VAL A 190 6.90 -0.60 25.82
CA VAL A 190 6.32 0.75 25.85
C VAL A 190 7.15 1.62 26.79
N ASP A 191 7.89 2.57 26.23
CA ASP A 191 8.60 3.60 26.99
C ASP A 191 7.79 4.90 26.99
N ILE A 192 7.05 5.13 28.08
CA ILE A 192 6.25 6.36 28.27
C ILE A 192 7.14 7.61 28.35
N ALA A 193 8.36 7.49 28.90
CA ALA A 193 9.23 8.65 29.07
C ALA A 193 9.80 9.12 27.73
N ALA A 194 10.26 8.17 26.90
CA ALA A 194 10.73 8.43 25.54
C ALA A 194 9.58 8.64 24.54
N GLY A 195 8.34 8.28 24.90
CA GLY A 195 7.20 8.30 23.98
C GLY A 195 7.34 7.30 22.84
N HIS A 196 8.04 6.19 23.06
CA HIS A 196 8.37 5.19 22.04
C HIS A 196 7.75 3.84 22.40
N SER A 197 7.23 3.12 21.42
CA SER A 197 6.72 1.76 21.59
C SER A 197 7.08 0.92 20.39
N TRP A 198 7.43 -0.34 20.62
CA TRP A 198 7.89 -1.26 19.58
C TRP A 198 7.24 -2.65 19.71
N GLU A 199 7.27 -3.40 18.63
CA GLU A 199 6.81 -4.80 18.55
C GLU A 199 5.45 -4.99 19.20
N ALA A 200 5.29 -5.87 20.19
CA ALA A 200 4.02 -6.12 20.87
C ALA A 200 3.54 -4.93 21.70
N GLY A 201 4.45 -4.09 22.21
CA GLY A 201 4.06 -2.84 22.86
C GLY A 201 3.29 -1.91 21.92
N PHE A 202 3.75 -1.81 20.66
CA PHE A 202 3.00 -1.09 19.64
C PHE A 202 1.79 -1.88 19.14
N MET A 203 2.00 -3.09 18.64
CA MET A 203 1.01 -3.89 17.90
C MET A 203 -0.15 -4.40 18.75
N ASP A 204 0.07 -4.67 20.04
CA ASP A 204 -0.99 -5.22 20.91
C ASP A 204 -1.62 -4.16 21.82
N LEU A 205 -0.86 -3.11 22.18
CA LEU A 205 -1.32 -2.10 23.14
C LEU A 205 -1.54 -0.74 22.49
N VAL A 206 -0.48 -0.09 22.01
CA VAL A 206 -0.55 1.33 21.61
C VAL A 206 -1.38 1.54 20.34
N ILE A 207 -1.32 0.64 19.36
CA ILE A 207 -2.06 0.78 18.10
C ILE A 207 -3.58 0.92 18.35
N THR A 208 -4.12 0.25 19.36
CA THR A 208 -5.54 0.32 19.72
C THR A 208 -5.98 1.72 20.19
N ARG A 209 -5.02 2.53 20.67
CA ARG A 209 -5.24 3.90 21.14
C ARG A 209 -5.02 4.95 20.06
N VAL A 210 -4.20 4.65 19.06
CA VAL A 210 -3.81 5.62 18.01
C VAL A 210 -4.44 5.37 16.64
N ALA A 211 -4.93 4.15 16.37
CA ALA A 211 -5.45 3.75 15.05
C ALA A 211 -6.59 4.65 14.55
N THR A 212 -7.48 5.10 15.44
CA THR A 212 -8.59 6.01 15.07
C THR A 212 -8.12 7.37 14.56
N TYR A 213 -6.93 7.80 14.96
CA TYR A 213 -6.31 9.04 14.47
C TYR A 213 -5.42 8.79 13.25
N MET A 214 -4.73 7.64 13.22
CA MET A 214 -3.79 7.30 12.14
C MET A 214 -4.47 6.84 10.86
N LEU A 215 -5.62 6.18 10.98
CA LEU A 215 -6.24 5.42 9.89
C LEU A 215 -7.72 5.80 9.71
N PRO A 216 -8.10 7.09 9.64
CA PRO A 216 -9.48 7.45 9.34
C PRO A 216 -9.84 6.97 7.92
N ARG A 217 -11.07 6.47 7.75
CA ARG A 217 -11.53 5.82 6.52
C ARG A 217 -11.26 6.65 5.26
N ASP A 218 -11.51 7.96 5.31
CA ASP A 218 -11.32 8.85 4.15
C ASP A 218 -9.85 8.98 3.74
N GLN A 219 -8.92 8.94 4.71
CA GLN A 219 -7.49 8.98 4.42
C GLN A 219 -7.01 7.63 3.87
N LEU A 220 -7.50 6.52 4.42
CA LEU A 220 -7.25 5.19 3.86
C LEU A 220 -7.77 5.07 2.42
N ALA A 221 -8.98 5.58 2.14
CA ALA A 221 -9.55 5.60 0.80
C ALA A 221 -8.65 6.38 -0.17
N ARG A 222 -8.20 7.57 0.23
CA ARG A 222 -7.25 8.38 -0.56
C ARG A 222 -5.94 7.64 -0.81
N GLY A 223 -5.34 7.08 0.24
CA GLY A 223 -4.11 6.30 0.12
C GLY A 223 -4.26 5.09 -0.80
N LEU A 224 -5.43 4.43 -0.78
CA LEU A 224 -5.70 3.28 -1.62
C LEU A 224 -5.87 3.66 -3.09
N HIS A 225 -6.55 4.77 -3.39
CA HIS A 225 -6.58 5.31 -4.75
C HIS A 225 -5.18 5.72 -5.24
N LEU A 226 -4.35 6.31 -4.37
CA LEU A 226 -2.97 6.65 -4.73
C LEU A 226 -2.14 5.39 -5.01
N LEU A 227 -2.32 4.34 -4.21
CA LEU A 227 -1.70 3.04 -4.44
C LEU A 227 -2.13 2.45 -5.79
N VAL A 228 -3.43 2.48 -6.11
CA VAL A 228 -3.96 2.00 -7.40
C VAL A 228 -3.28 2.74 -8.56
N ALA A 229 -3.23 4.07 -8.50
CA ALA A 229 -2.59 4.88 -9.53
C ALA A 229 -1.08 4.57 -9.65
N TYR A 230 -0.40 4.41 -8.52
CA TYR A 230 1.02 4.08 -8.47
C TYR A 230 1.31 2.73 -9.12
N LEU A 231 0.60 1.68 -8.71
CA LEU A 231 0.76 0.34 -9.27
C LEU A 231 0.52 0.31 -10.79
N HIS A 232 -0.56 0.94 -11.24
CA HIS A 232 -0.88 1.01 -12.67
C HIS A 232 0.19 1.77 -13.46
N GLN A 233 0.67 2.92 -12.96
CA GLN A 233 1.74 3.69 -13.60
C GLN A 233 3.04 2.88 -13.76
N HIS A 234 3.27 1.91 -12.86
CA HIS A 234 4.42 1.00 -12.90
C HIS A 234 4.14 -0.33 -13.62
N GLY A 235 3.00 -0.46 -14.32
CA GLY A 235 2.69 -1.60 -15.17
C GLY A 235 2.21 -2.85 -14.42
N VAL A 236 1.78 -2.70 -13.16
CA VAL A 236 1.16 -3.79 -12.40
C VAL A 236 -0.28 -3.97 -12.87
N THR A 237 -0.61 -5.21 -13.27
CA THR A 237 -1.94 -5.58 -13.79
C THR A 237 -2.63 -6.65 -12.95
N ALA A 238 -1.94 -7.20 -11.95
CA ALA A 238 -2.56 -8.03 -10.92
C ALA A 238 -1.82 -7.90 -9.59
N ILE A 239 -2.57 -7.96 -8.49
CA ILE A 239 -2.04 -8.00 -7.13
C ILE A 239 -2.65 -9.16 -6.34
N ASN A 240 -1.90 -9.65 -5.37
CA ASN A 240 -2.40 -10.57 -4.35
C ASN A 240 -2.05 -10.05 -2.95
N GLU A 241 -3.06 -9.97 -2.08
CA GLU A 241 -2.94 -9.63 -0.65
C GLU A 241 -2.97 -10.91 0.19
N PRO A 242 -1.81 -11.34 0.73
CA PRO A 242 -1.74 -12.49 1.61
C PRO A 242 -1.86 -12.09 3.09
N GLY A 243 -2.94 -12.53 3.72
CA GLY A 243 -3.12 -12.40 5.17
C GLY A 243 -4.03 -11.25 5.58
N LEU A 244 -5.03 -10.92 4.75
CA LEU A 244 -6.09 -9.97 5.09
C LEU A 244 -6.67 -10.31 6.47
N ILE A 245 -6.56 -9.39 7.42
CA ILE A 245 -7.08 -9.57 8.78
C ILE A 245 -8.51 -9.07 8.83
N MET A 246 -9.45 -9.94 8.44
CA MET A 246 -10.89 -9.63 8.29
C MET A 246 -11.53 -8.96 9.52
N ALA A 247 -11.03 -9.24 10.72
CA ALA A 247 -11.56 -8.68 11.96
C ALA A 247 -11.10 -7.24 12.25
N VAL A 248 -10.08 -6.76 11.56
CA VAL A 248 -9.40 -5.48 11.80
C VAL A 248 -9.49 -4.56 10.59
N GLU A 249 -9.32 -5.12 9.39
CA GLU A 249 -9.25 -4.35 8.16
C GLU A 249 -10.65 -4.01 7.60
N PRO A 250 -10.87 -2.79 7.07
CA PRO A 250 -12.11 -2.40 6.40
C PRO A 250 -12.26 -3.11 5.04
N VAL A 251 -12.78 -4.33 5.07
CA VAL A 251 -13.04 -5.17 3.88
C VAL A 251 -13.98 -4.48 2.89
N ASP A 252 -14.91 -3.66 3.37
CA ASP A 252 -15.80 -2.85 2.53
C ASP A 252 -15.01 -1.89 1.65
N LEU A 253 -13.95 -1.27 2.18
CA LEU A 253 -13.11 -0.34 1.43
C LEU A 253 -12.29 -1.06 0.35
N TYR A 254 -11.83 -2.28 0.63
CA TYR A 254 -11.21 -3.12 -0.38
C TYR A 254 -12.16 -3.43 -1.54
N GLN A 255 -13.41 -3.78 -1.25
CA GLN A 255 -14.41 -4.06 -2.28
C GLN A 255 -14.78 -2.81 -3.06
N GLU A 256 -14.96 -1.67 -2.36
CA GLU A 256 -15.33 -0.38 -2.97
C GLU A 256 -14.27 0.12 -3.95
N ILE A 257 -12.99 -0.06 -3.64
CA ILE A 257 -11.88 0.47 -4.46
C ILE A 257 -11.24 -0.64 -5.28
N LEU A 258 -10.60 -1.64 -4.66
CA LEU A 258 -9.85 -2.68 -5.38
C LEU A 258 -10.73 -3.71 -6.09
N GLY A 259 -12.02 -3.77 -5.75
CA GLY A 259 -13.04 -4.57 -6.43
C GLY A 259 -13.89 -3.80 -7.44
N ALA A 260 -13.65 -2.49 -7.61
CA ALA A 260 -14.41 -1.67 -8.55
C ALA A 260 -14.10 -2.01 -10.01
N ASP A 261 -15.10 -1.85 -10.88
CA ASP A 261 -14.98 -2.11 -12.31
C ASP A 261 -13.94 -1.19 -13.00
N ASP A 262 -13.63 -0.03 -12.43
CA ASP A 262 -12.65 0.93 -12.93
C ASP A 262 -11.24 0.75 -12.33
N THR A 263 -11.05 -0.23 -11.43
CA THR A 263 -9.70 -0.60 -10.98
C THR A 263 -8.95 -1.30 -12.12
N PRO A 264 -7.77 -0.79 -12.51
CA PRO A 264 -7.08 -1.18 -13.74
C PRO A 264 -6.32 -2.53 -13.65
N PHE A 265 -6.47 -3.25 -12.54
CA PHE A 265 -5.80 -4.52 -12.31
C PHE A 265 -6.69 -5.48 -11.52
N THR A 266 -6.41 -6.78 -11.66
CA THR A 266 -7.11 -7.81 -10.88
C THR A 266 -6.55 -7.87 -9.48
N SER A 267 -7.41 -7.94 -8.47
CA SER A 267 -7.00 -8.10 -7.06
C SER A 267 -7.47 -9.44 -6.50
N THR A 268 -6.58 -10.20 -5.88
CA THR A 268 -6.92 -11.41 -5.11
C THR A 268 -6.55 -11.25 -3.65
N PHE A 269 -7.33 -11.87 -2.75
CA PHE A 269 -7.14 -11.76 -1.31
C PHE A 269 -7.13 -13.16 -0.68
N LEU A 270 -6.16 -13.39 0.20
CA LEU A 270 -6.11 -14.55 1.08
C LEU A 270 -6.31 -14.07 2.50
N VAL A 271 -7.37 -14.51 3.16
CA VAL A 271 -7.63 -14.15 4.57
C VAL A 271 -6.65 -14.90 5.48
N ASP A 272 -6.16 -14.25 6.53
CA ASP A 272 -5.29 -14.91 7.50
C ASP A 272 -6.03 -16.04 8.26
N GLY A 273 -5.31 -17.14 8.54
CA GLY A 273 -5.92 -18.31 9.18
C GLY A 273 -6.40 -18.04 10.62
N ARG A 274 -5.84 -17.05 11.33
CA ARG A 274 -6.21 -16.76 12.72
C ARG A 274 -7.54 -16.00 12.79
N SER A 275 -7.78 -15.03 11.90
CA SER A 275 -9.08 -14.34 11.83
C SER A 275 -10.18 -15.24 11.32
N GLN A 276 -9.90 -16.14 10.37
CA GLN A 276 -10.86 -17.18 9.94
C GLN A 276 -11.33 -18.04 11.10
N LEU A 277 -10.40 -18.57 11.90
CA LEU A 277 -10.73 -19.38 13.08
C LEU A 277 -11.56 -18.59 14.10
N SER A 278 -11.21 -17.32 14.31
CA SER A 278 -11.91 -16.43 15.26
C SER A 278 -13.31 -16.03 14.77
N ALA A 279 -13.52 -15.97 13.45
CA ALA A 279 -14.82 -15.77 12.82
C ALA A 279 -15.66 -17.05 12.70
N GLY A 280 -15.15 -18.20 13.19
CA GLY A 280 -15.83 -19.49 13.11
C GLY A 280 -15.88 -20.08 11.69
N LEU A 281 -15.00 -19.64 10.80
CA LEU A 281 -14.85 -20.18 9.46
C LEU A 281 -13.91 -21.39 9.51
N ASP A 282 -14.42 -22.57 9.18
CA ASP A 282 -13.59 -23.76 9.01
C ASP A 282 -12.62 -23.52 7.83
N PRO A 283 -11.31 -23.83 7.97
CA PRO A 283 -10.42 -23.83 6.82
C PRO A 283 -11.01 -24.78 5.76
N PRO A 284 -10.98 -24.42 4.46
CA PRO A 284 -11.53 -25.26 3.42
C PRO A 284 -10.91 -26.65 3.54
N ARG A 285 -11.74 -27.67 3.79
CA ARG A 285 -11.27 -29.06 3.87
C ARG A 285 -10.51 -29.33 2.58
N SER A 286 -9.21 -29.58 2.68
CA SER A 286 -8.39 -29.92 1.54
C SER A 286 -8.99 -31.16 0.87
N SER A 287 -9.75 -30.97 -0.21
CA SER A 287 -10.07 -32.07 -1.10
C SER A 287 -8.73 -32.54 -1.67
N PRO A 288 -8.40 -33.84 -1.63
CA PRO A 288 -7.17 -34.32 -2.26
C PRO A 288 -7.30 -34.12 -3.77
N THR A 289 -6.80 -33.00 -4.27
CA THR A 289 -6.72 -32.73 -5.69
C THR A 289 -5.72 -33.72 -6.28
N ARG A 290 -6.25 -34.63 -7.11
CA ARG A 290 -5.45 -35.48 -7.98
C ARG A 290 -4.49 -34.60 -8.78
N LYS A 291 -3.20 -34.87 -8.67
CA LYS A 291 -2.21 -34.39 -9.63
C LYS A 291 -2.55 -35.03 -10.99
N HIS A 292 -2.88 -34.21 -11.97
CA HIS A 292 -2.79 -34.54 -13.38
C HIS A 292 -1.68 -33.70 -13.99
#